data_AF-A0A7L0BWN4-F1
#
_entry.id   AF-A0A7L0BWN4-F1
#
_cell.length_a   1.000
_cell.length_b   1.000
_cell.length_c   1.000
_cell.angle_alpha   90.00
_cell.angle_beta   90.00
_cell.angle_gamma   90.00
#
_symmetry.space_group_name_H-M   'P 1'
#
loop_
_entity.id
_entity.type
_entity.pdbx_description
1 polymer ?
#
loop_
_entity_poly.entity_id
_entity_poly.type
_entity_poly.pdbx_seq_one_letter_code
_entity_poly.pdbx_strand_id
1 'polypeptide(L)'
;IAPENDDSKHISIFCSACQQTIYPDHLLYHKKTHKALTLLGFDSPQTKTDNKTLSGQRQQLISKLTKIPKYSETHRQKIDYSFEFLMDNHTPTLYHDLANINNPSTFKKVNNSLIKALSICQDKNSTWQGDMEDRFIVLDNYGNKSDTCFLGLVDGCHGVTAAETVAAELPLLFLDQLAQTDSSYKKSKDEQQILDSFATVIKADYREKEKIFSDKPGNGEANKTNIYEWIHKAYAKSFWRMDRLLRLGRNEVSKVRWSGCSVVTCLVERIPSKETDGTEEEGRKHSENNTHSPLTGTAKGAAGLLHIANTGNAHAVLCKNGKSHCLSKEHSTSNVSERKRILQNGGNISTNEPDGLVEGYLRTTRGLGHHGNPVLKRSVIPVPHTISVPIDDNCQFLILASNGLWEVLDYNEVLALTLTTFTHYLRMYECVQQNAPSPYKCQYLMPLTEDNLNDSNAVKDLQHGIEILYSNKDILLTDSKGPQLAQKMDSKIFCDKPASYTGQELLQTLSPVGSKPAPQFEEDTKTYLSNCKSQTAGRGRVTSETLYDNAASYISEQLVKTALAAGSRDNVTILIVLLNGC
;
A
#
# COMPACT_ATOMS: atom_id res chain seq x y z
N ILE A 1 -45.88 -7.11 10.93
CA ILE A 1 -44.92 -8.25 10.88
C ILE A 1 -43.54 -7.59 10.96
N ALA A 2 -42.92 -7.62 12.14
CA ALA A 2 -41.58 -7.08 12.34
C ALA A 2 -40.59 -7.89 11.48
N PRO A 3 -39.57 -7.28 10.87
CA PRO A 3 -38.53 -8.05 10.24
C PRO A 3 -37.75 -8.77 11.34
N GLU A 4 -37.61 -10.08 11.20
CA GLU A 4 -36.75 -10.90 12.06
C GLU A 4 -35.32 -10.38 11.95
N ASN A 5 -34.68 -10.14 13.11
CA ASN A 5 -33.28 -9.74 13.21
C ASN A 5 -32.38 -10.79 12.54
N ASP A 6 -31.84 -10.46 11.37
CA ASP A 6 -30.68 -11.12 10.74
C ASP A 6 -29.35 -10.51 11.28
N ASP A 7 -29.32 -10.17 12.57
CA ASP A 7 -28.17 -9.53 13.26
C ASP A 7 -26.90 -10.41 13.25
N SER A 8 -27.01 -11.66 12.82
CA SER A 8 -25.89 -12.62 12.77
C SER A 8 -25.02 -12.52 11.52
N LYS A 9 -25.39 -11.71 10.50
CA LYS A 9 -24.66 -11.63 9.23
C LYS A 9 -23.86 -10.35 8.98
N HIS A 10 -24.09 -9.29 9.75
CA HIS A 10 -23.45 -8.00 9.49
C HIS A 10 -22.34 -7.71 10.50
N ILE A 11 -21.09 -7.83 10.04
CA ILE A 11 -19.92 -7.44 10.83
C ILE A 11 -19.97 -5.92 11.03
N SER A 12 -20.00 -5.49 12.29
CA SER A 12 -19.99 -4.09 12.67
C SER A 12 -18.57 -3.57 12.89
N ILE A 13 -18.39 -2.26 12.76
CA ILE A 13 -17.10 -1.58 12.78
C ILE A 13 -17.05 -0.67 14.00
N PHE A 14 -15.93 -0.68 14.72
CA PHE A 14 -15.69 0.27 15.81
C PHE A 14 -15.10 1.56 15.28
N CYS A 15 -15.86 2.66 15.31
CA CYS A 15 -15.34 3.95 14.88
C CYS A 15 -14.21 4.42 15.79
N SER A 16 -13.02 4.66 15.24
CA SER A 16 -11.84 5.07 16.01
C SER A 16 -11.99 6.43 16.72
N ALA A 17 -12.82 7.33 16.18
CA ALA A 17 -13.00 8.67 16.70
C ALA A 17 -13.94 8.76 17.91
N CYS A 18 -15.03 7.99 17.91
CA CYS A 18 -16.07 8.07 18.93
C CYS A 18 -16.30 6.77 19.71
N GLN A 19 -15.62 5.68 19.32
CA GLN A 19 -15.70 4.33 19.91
C GLN A 19 -17.10 3.70 19.84
N GLN A 20 -17.96 4.17 18.94
CA GLN A 20 -19.28 3.57 18.70
C GLN A 20 -19.19 2.45 17.65
N THR A 21 -20.01 1.43 17.84
CA THR A 21 -20.22 0.35 16.86
C THR A 21 -21.16 0.82 15.77
N ILE A 22 -20.68 0.84 14.53
CA ILE A 22 -21.37 1.37 13.35
C ILE A 22 -21.44 0.28 12.29
N TYR A 23 -22.59 0.13 11.63
CA TYR A 23 -22.69 -0.75 10.48
C TYR A 23 -21.96 -0.14 9.27
N PRO A 24 -21.31 -0.95 8.41
CA PRO A 24 -20.50 -0.46 7.31
C PRO A 24 -21.20 0.57 6.42
N ASP A 25 -22.46 0.33 6.06
CA ASP A 25 -23.34 1.19 5.26
C ASP A 25 -23.58 2.59 5.83
N HIS A 26 -23.47 2.75 7.15
CA HIS A 26 -23.58 4.04 7.83
C HIS A 26 -22.23 4.72 8.09
N LEU A 27 -21.10 4.03 7.86
CA LEU A 27 -19.77 4.52 8.25
C LEU A 27 -19.38 5.81 7.52
N LEU A 28 -19.61 5.89 6.21
CA LEU A 28 -19.26 7.08 5.43
C LEU A 28 -19.95 8.33 5.96
N TYR A 29 -21.25 8.23 6.23
CA TYR A 29 -22.04 9.32 6.76
C TYR A 29 -21.58 9.68 8.18
N HIS A 30 -21.38 8.67 9.02
CA HIS A 30 -20.87 8.84 10.38
C HIS A 30 -19.53 9.59 10.42
N LYS A 31 -18.57 9.22 9.56
CA LYS A 31 -17.27 9.91 9.45
C LYS A 31 -17.39 11.33 8.92
N LYS A 32 -18.30 11.58 7.95
CA LYS A 32 -18.56 12.95 7.47
C LYS A 32 -19.10 13.84 8.58
N THR A 33 -19.95 13.32 9.46
CA THR A 33 -20.44 14.02 10.65
C THR A 33 -19.30 14.40 11.58
N HIS A 34 -18.37 13.48 11.87
CA HIS A 34 -17.17 13.78 12.66
C HIS A 34 -16.33 14.89 12.03
N LYS A 35 -16.08 14.81 10.73
CA LYS A 35 -15.30 15.82 10.00
C LYS A 35 -15.96 17.19 10.04
N ALA A 36 -17.28 17.25 9.86
CA ALA A 36 -18.05 18.48 9.91
C ALA A 36 -18.05 19.11 11.32
N LEU A 37 -18.25 18.30 12.38
CA LEU A 37 -18.20 18.76 13.77
C LEU A 37 -16.81 19.27 14.15
N THR A 38 -15.76 18.55 13.76
CA THR A 38 -14.37 18.96 14.00
C THR A 38 -14.08 20.30 13.32
N LEU A 39 -14.58 20.51 12.10
CA LEU A 39 -14.37 21.75 11.35
C LEU A 39 -15.13 22.95 11.96
N LEU A 40 -16.22 22.68 12.67
CA LEU A 40 -16.91 23.66 13.52
C LEU A 40 -16.25 23.82 14.91
N GLY A 41 -15.18 23.09 15.20
CA GLY A 41 -14.41 23.21 16.44
C GLY A 41 -15.06 22.52 17.65
N PHE A 42 -15.80 21.43 17.43
CA PHE A 42 -16.26 20.55 18.49
C PHE A 42 -15.26 19.41 18.73
N ASP A 43 -14.92 19.17 20.00
CA ASP A 43 -13.90 18.18 20.39
C ASP A 43 -14.47 16.76 20.58
N SER A 44 -15.80 16.62 20.74
CA SER A 44 -16.45 15.30 20.92
C SER A 44 -17.75 15.19 20.10
N PRO A 45 -17.91 14.14 19.29
CA PRO A 45 -19.13 13.90 18.51
C PRO A 45 -20.30 13.30 19.30
N GLN A 46 -20.08 12.95 20.57
CA GLN A 46 -21.01 12.11 21.32
C GLN A 46 -22.27 12.85 21.79
N THR A 47 -22.29 14.18 21.72
CA THR A 47 -23.45 14.98 22.12
C THR A 47 -24.19 15.49 20.88
N LYS A 48 -25.46 15.10 20.73
CA LYS A 48 -26.37 15.72 19.75
C LYS A 48 -26.36 17.24 20.00
N THR A 49 -25.78 17.97 19.06
CA THR A 49 -25.59 19.41 19.20
C THR A 49 -26.85 20.11 18.68
N ASP A 50 -27.44 21.01 19.47
CA ASP A 50 -28.62 21.77 19.06
C ASP A 50 -28.29 22.71 17.89
N ASN A 51 -29.25 22.93 16.99
CA ASN A 51 -29.12 23.75 15.79
C ASN A 51 -28.71 25.20 16.13
N LYS A 52 -29.13 25.71 17.30
CA LYS A 52 -28.72 27.03 17.80
C LYS A 52 -27.24 27.08 18.13
N THR A 53 -26.71 26.03 18.75
CA THR A 53 -25.30 25.92 19.11
C THR A 53 -24.42 25.82 17.86
N LEU A 54 -24.81 25.00 16.88
CA LEU A 54 -24.14 24.93 15.58
C LEU A 54 -24.10 26.29 14.87
N SER A 55 -25.22 27.01 14.87
CA SER A 55 -25.34 28.33 14.24
C SER A 55 -24.45 29.38 14.92
N GLY A 56 -24.43 29.41 16.25
CA GLY A 56 -23.59 30.32 17.04
C GLY A 56 -22.10 30.05 16.82
N GLN A 57 -21.70 28.78 16.81
CA GLN A 57 -20.31 28.38 16.60
C GLN A 57 -19.82 28.74 15.19
N ARG A 58 -20.65 28.49 14.16
CA ARG A 58 -20.38 28.93 12.78
C ARG A 58 -20.13 30.45 12.71
N GLN A 59 -21.00 31.26 13.32
CA GLN A 59 -20.85 32.71 13.33
C GLN A 59 -19.56 33.15 14.03
N GLN A 60 -19.20 32.50 15.14
CA GLN A 60 -17.97 32.80 15.87
C GLN A 60 -16.72 32.49 15.05
N LEU A 61 -16.69 31.35 14.35
CA LEU A 61 -15.57 30.97 13.48
C LEU A 61 -15.41 31.91 12.29
N ILE A 62 -16.51 32.24 11.61
CA ILE A 62 -16.49 33.19 10.48
C ILE A 62 -16.01 34.57 10.96
N SER A 63 -16.49 35.05 12.12
CA SER A 63 -16.04 36.32 12.70
C SER A 63 -14.55 36.34 13.08
N LYS A 64 -14.00 35.20 13.51
CA LYS A 64 -12.56 35.06 13.77
C LYS A 64 -11.76 35.07 12.46
N LEU A 65 -12.25 34.38 11.43
CA LEU A 65 -11.59 34.32 10.12
C LEU A 65 -11.54 35.66 9.40
N THR A 66 -12.59 36.48 9.48
CA THR A 66 -12.62 37.82 8.84
C THR A 66 -11.65 38.82 9.47
N LYS A 67 -11.13 38.53 10.68
CA LYS A 67 -10.11 39.34 11.36
C LYS A 67 -8.68 39.01 10.93
N ILE A 68 -8.48 37.95 10.14
CA ILE A 68 -7.15 37.52 9.68
C ILE A 68 -6.77 38.29 8.40
N PRO A 69 -5.60 38.94 8.32
CA PRO A 69 -5.21 39.77 7.17
C PRO A 69 -5.13 39.02 5.83
N LYS A 70 -4.83 37.71 5.88
CA LYS A 70 -4.93 36.78 4.75
C LYS A 70 -6.20 35.96 4.89
N TYR A 71 -7.34 36.58 4.60
CA TYR A 71 -8.61 35.88 4.51
C TYR A 71 -8.57 34.86 3.36
N SER A 72 -9.00 33.62 3.60
CA SER A 72 -9.23 32.66 2.52
C SER A 72 -10.72 32.30 2.47
N GLU A 73 -11.34 32.60 1.34
CA GLU A 73 -12.74 32.28 1.04
C GLU A 73 -13.02 30.77 1.15
N THR A 74 -11.99 29.95 0.92
CA THR A 74 -12.03 28.49 1.02
C THR A 74 -12.28 27.99 2.45
N HIS A 75 -11.68 28.60 3.48
CA HIS A 75 -11.95 28.20 4.87
C HIS A 75 -13.39 28.50 5.26
N ARG A 76 -13.94 29.62 4.78
CA ARG A 76 -15.34 29.95 4.99
C ARG A 76 -16.26 28.95 4.30
N GLN A 77 -16.02 28.64 3.03
CA GLN A 77 -16.82 27.64 2.29
C GLN A 77 -16.85 26.30 3.02
N LYS A 78 -15.70 25.82 3.53
CA LYS A 78 -15.64 24.58 4.33
C LYS A 78 -16.53 24.62 5.56
N ILE A 79 -16.52 25.74 6.31
CA ILE A 79 -17.38 25.94 7.48
C ILE A 79 -18.85 25.94 7.08
N ASP A 80 -19.19 26.66 6.01
CA ASP A 80 -20.56 26.76 5.51
C ASP A 80 -21.09 25.38 5.08
N TYR A 81 -20.33 24.62 4.27
CA TYR A 81 -20.70 23.26 3.87
C TYR A 81 -20.83 22.29 5.05
N SER A 82 -19.94 22.39 6.04
CA SER A 82 -20.00 21.52 7.23
C SER A 82 -21.24 21.81 8.08
N PHE A 83 -21.60 23.09 8.20
CA PHE A 83 -22.82 23.50 8.89
C PHE A 83 -24.08 23.03 8.15
N GLU A 84 -24.15 23.23 6.83
CA GLU A 84 -25.29 22.77 6.01
C GLU A 84 -25.44 21.24 6.11
N PHE A 85 -24.35 20.49 5.98
CA PHE A 85 -24.35 19.04 6.12
C PHE A 85 -24.90 18.54 7.47
N LEU A 86 -24.59 19.24 8.57
CA LEU A 86 -25.08 18.87 9.91
C LEU A 86 -26.54 19.30 10.16
N MET A 87 -27.01 20.31 9.44
CA MET A 87 -28.39 20.81 9.52
C MET A 87 -29.36 19.94 8.71
N ASP A 88 -28.88 19.36 7.61
CA ASP A 88 -29.67 18.47 6.77
C ASP A 88 -29.83 17.10 7.46
N ASN A 89 -31.07 16.73 7.76
CA ASN A 89 -31.43 15.37 8.18
C ASN A 89 -31.38 14.42 6.97
N HIS A 90 -30.18 14.21 6.41
CA HIS A 90 -30.03 13.28 5.30
C HIS A 90 -30.26 11.84 5.79
N THR A 91 -31.22 11.16 5.18
CA THR A 91 -31.23 9.70 5.14
C THR A 91 -30.02 9.25 4.33
N PRO A 92 -29.14 8.37 4.85
CA PRO A 92 -28.01 7.84 4.10
C PRO A 92 -28.51 7.24 2.78
N THR A 93 -28.04 7.77 1.66
CA THR A 93 -28.30 7.14 0.36
C THR A 93 -27.42 5.91 0.27
N LEU A 94 -28.03 4.73 0.42
CA LEU A 94 -27.36 3.45 0.28
C LEU A 94 -26.93 3.28 -1.18
N TYR A 95 -25.63 3.42 -1.45
CA TYR A 95 -25.03 3.15 -2.76
C TYR A 95 -24.38 1.77 -2.73
N HIS A 96 -25.17 0.71 -2.58
CA HIS A 96 -24.63 -0.64 -2.53
C HIS A 96 -25.43 -1.60 -3.41
N ASP A 97 -24.80 -2.08 -4.47
CA ASP A 97 -25.16 -3.35 -5.09
C ASP A 97 -24.23 -4.44 -4.51
N LEU A 98 -24.63 -5.05 -3.40
CA LEU A 98 -23.93 -6.20 -2.82
C LEU A 98 -24.24 -7.51 -3.59
N ALA A 99 -25.13 -7.49 -4.58
CA ALA A 99 -25.66 -8.70 -5.20
C ALA A 99 -24.65 -9.42 -6.13
N ASN A 100 -23.45 -8.86 -6.33
CA ASN A 100 -22.47 -9.35 -7.29
C ASN A 100 -21.02 -9.44 -6.76
N ILE A 101 -20.79 -9.55 -5.45
CA ILE A 101 -19.44 -9.82 -4.92
C ILE A 101 -19.11 -11.31 -5.18
N ASN A 102 -18.75 -11.61 -6.43
CA ASN A 102 -18.39 -12.94 -6.93
C ASN A 102 -16.91 -12.99 -7.35
N ASN A 103 -16.04 -12.25 -6.64
CA ASN A 103 -14.60 -12.39 -6.83
C ASN A 103 -14.01 -13.24 -5.72
N PRO A 104 -13.75 -14.55 -5.97
CA PRO A 104 -13.14 -15.40 -4.97
C PRO A 104 -11.75 -14.87 -4.63
N SER A 105 -11.41 -14.92 -3.35
CA SER A 105 -10.04 -14.65 -2.91
C SER A 105 -9.05 -15.61 -3.59
N THR A 106 -7.95 -15.06 -4.09
CA THR A 106 -6.85 -15.84 -4.67
C THR A 106 -5.88 -16.21 -3.58
N PHE A 107 -5.79 -17.51 -3.31
CA PHE A 107 -4.79 -18.10 -2.43
C PHE A 107 -3.46 -18.26 -3.16
N LYS A 108 -2.35 -17.92 -2.50
CA LYS A 108 -1.00 -18.30 -2.94
C LYS A 108 -0.19 -18.89 -1.79
N LYS A 109 0.20 -20.15 -1.95
CA LYS A 109 1.16 -20.79 -1.06
C LYS A 109 2.56 -20.22 -1.31
N VAL A 110 3.24 -19.82 -0.25
CA VAL A 110 4.63 -19.34 -0.26
C VAL A 110 5.47 -20.19 0.68
N ASN A 111 6.70 -20.49 0.30
CA ASN A 111 7.66 -21.26 1.10
C ASN A 111 8.55 -20.30 1.88
N ASN A 112 7.93 -19.46 2.69
CA ASN A 112 8.62 -18.57 3.61
C ASN A 112 8.20 -18.91 5.04
N SER A 113 9.15 -19.32 5.87
CA SER A 113 8.88 -19.77 7.23
C SER A 113 8.39 -18.71 8.21
N LEU A 114 8.36 -17.43 7.82
CA LEU A 114 7.73 -16.35 8.60
C LEU A 114 6.25 -16.13 8.23
N ILE A 115 5.80 -16.70 7.11
CA ILE A 115 4.45 -16.53 6.57
C ILE A 115 3.68 -17.84 6.76
N LYS A 116 2.65 -17.82 7.62
CA LYS A 116 1.74 -18.94 7.82
C LYS A 116 0.74 -19.10 6.69
N ALA A 117 0.21 -17.98 6.19
CA ALA A 117 -0.75 -17.94 5.10
C ALA A 117 -0.76 -16.58 4.40
N LEU A 118 -1.17 -16.57 3.13
CA LEU A 118 -1.32 -15.37 2.33
C LEU A 118 -2.58 -15.46 1.47
N SER A 119 -3.39 -14.39 1.47
CA SER A 119 -4.59 -14.28 0.65
C SER A 119 -4.68 -12.91 -0.02
N ILE A 120 -5.24 -12.89 -1.22
CA ILE A 120 -5.50 -11.68 -1.98
C ILE A 120 -6.97 -11.65 -2.35
N CYS A 121 -7.65 -10.55 -2.06
CA CYS A 121 -9.02 -10.32 -2.50
C CYS A 121 -9.09 -9.00 -3.28
N GLN A 122 -9.83 -9.02 -4.38
CA GLN A 122 -9.91 -7.92 -5.34
C GLN A 122 -11.37 -7.71 -5.74
N ASP A 123 -11.82 -6.47 -5.72
CA ASP A 123 -13.10 -6.06 -6.30
C ASP A 123 -12.92 -4.78 -7.10
N LYS A 124 -13.43 -4.81 -8.34
CA LYS A 124 -13.32 -3.65 -9.21
C LYS A 124 -14.23 -2.50 -8.78
N ASN A 125 -15.23 -2.76 -7.94
CA ASN A 125 -16.26 -1.80 -7.58
C ASN A 125 -17.00 -1.30 -8.82
N SER A 126 -17.78 -2.21 -9.45
CA SER A 126 -18.46 -1.98 -10.73
C SER A 126 -19.42 -0.79 -10.75
N THR A 127 -19.80 -0.28 -9.58
CA THR A 127 -20.62 0.93 -9.43
C THR A 127 -19.87 2.19 -9.89
N TRP A 128 -18.56 2.23 -9.64
CA TRP A 128 -17.73 3.42 -9.85
C TRP A 128 -16.65 3.24 -10.91
N GLN A 129 -16.19 2.01 -11.12
CA GLN A 129 -15.09 1.70 -12.04
C GLN A 129 -15.52 0.68 -13.09
N GLY A 130 -15.08 0.88 -14.34
CA GLY A 130 -15.34 -0.06 -15.44
C GLY A 130 -14.50 -1.34 -15.34
N ASP A 131 -13.21 -1.15 -15.01
CA ASP A 131 -12.16 -2.16 -15.07
C ASP A 131 -11.42 -2.31 -13.73
N MET A 132 -10.74 -3.45 -13.55
CA MET A 132 -9.84 -3.69 -12.43
C MET A 132 -8.43 -3.19 -12.78
N GLU A 133 -8.09 -1.99 -12.31
CA GLU A 133 -6.81 -1.32 -12.58
C GLU A 133 -5.71 -1.76 -11.60
N ASP A 134 -6.07 -2.16 -10.38
CA ASP A 134 -5.07 -2.63 -9.41
C ASP A 134 -4.42 -3.95 -9.83
N ARG A 135 -3.17 -4.13 -9.41
CA ARG A 135 -2.38 -5.35 -9.56
C ARG A 135 -1.66 -5.70 -8.26
N PHE A 136 -1.21 -6.95 -8.18
CA PHE A 136 -0.45 -7.44 -7.04
C PHE A 136 0.75 -8.24 -7.51
N ILE A 137 1.74 -8.36 -6.62
CA ILE A 137 2.99 -9.07 -6.84
C ILE A 137 3.16 -10.05 -5.68
N VAL A 138 3.42 -11.32 -5.99
CA VAL A 138 3.82 -12.33 -5.01
C VAL A 138 4.88 -13.20 -5.67
N LEU A 139 6.12 -13.07 -5.21
CA LEU A 139 7.26 -13.84 -5.67
C LEU A 139 7.91 -14.54 -4.48
N ASP A 140 7.81 -15.86 -4.47
CA ASP A 140 8.42 -16.73 -3.47
C ASP A 140 9.88 -17.02 -3.82
N ASN A 141 10.72 -17.25 -2.79
CA ASN A 141 12.17 -17.43 -2.92
C ASN A 141 12.83 -16.39 -3.83
N TYR A 142 12.48 -15.12 -3.61
CA TYR A 142 12.81 -14.02 -4.49
C TYR A 142 14.32 -13.88 -4.71
N GLY A 143 14.74 -13.80 -5.98
CA GLY A 143 16.15 -13.82 -6.35
C GLY A 143 16.85 -15.15 -6.07
N ASN A 144 16.12 -16.26 -6.14
CA ASN A 144 16.61 -17.61 -5.83
C ASN A 144 17.23 -17.73 -4.43
N LYS A 145 16.76 -16.90 -3.49
CA LYS A 145 17.19 -16.89 -2.10
C LYS A 145 16.08 -17.51 -1.26
N SER A 146 16.39 -18.63 -0.60
CA SER A 146 15.43 -19.34 0.24
C SER A 146 14.92 -18.47 1.40
N ASP A 147 13.69 -18.71 1.85
CA ASP A 147 13.06 -17.96 2.95
C ASP A 147 13.03 -16.44 2.71
N THR A 148 12.87 -16.05 1.43
CA THR A 148 12.58 -14.67 1.06
C THR A 148 11.29 -14.61 0.24
N CYS A 149 10.49 -13.57 0.47
CA CYS A 149 9.25 -13.36 -0.27
C CYS A 149 9.12 -11.89 -0.64
N PHE A 150 8.93 -11.61 -1.93
CA PHE A 150 8.67 -10.27 -2.42
C PHE A 150 7.18 -10.10 -2.73
N LEU A 151 6.56 -9.21 -2.00
CA LEU A 151 5.14 -8.90 -2.03
C LEU A 151 4.95 -7.47 -2.53
N GLY A 152 3.85 -7.22 -3.23
CA GLY A 152 3.52 -5.87 -3.66
C GLY A 152 2.07 -5.69 -4.03
N LEU A 153 1.62 -4.46 -3.91
CA LEU A 153 0.32 -4.00 -4.36
C LEU A 153 0.52 -2.73 -5.18
N VAL A 154 -0.11 -2.69 -6.33
CA VAL A 154 -0.07 -1.61 -7.30
C VAL A 154 -1.48 -1.13 -7.50
N ASP A 155 -1.78 0.07 -7.04
CA ASP A 155 -3.09 0.72 -7.17
C ASP A 155 -3.06 1.58 -8.44
N GLY A 156 -3.80 1.13 -9.45
CA GLY A 156 -3.77 1.67 -10.81
C GLY A 156 -4.70 2.86 -10.99
N CYS A 157 -4.33 3.80 -11.84
CA CYS A 157 -5.21 4.92 -12.18
C CYS A 157 -5.10 5.33 -13.66
N HIS A 158 -6.25 5.73 -14.22
CA HIS A 158 -6.40 6.16 -15.62
C HIS A 158 -5.99 5.07 -16.62
N GLY A 159 -6.31 3.83 -16.29
CA GLY A 159 -6.01 2.65 -17.08
C GLY A 159 -4.98 1.75 -16.42
N VAL A 160 -5.09 0.46 -16.72
CA VAL A 160 -4.31 -0.57 -16.05
C VAL A 160 -2.87 -0.74 -16.55
N THR A 161 -2.52 -0.15 -17.68
CA THR A 161 -1.29 -0.50 -18.40
C THR A 161 0.00 -0.15 -17.62
N ALA A 162 0.01 0.97 -16.90
CA ALA A 162 1.12 1.31 -16.01
C ALA A 162 1.23 0.32 -14.85
N ALA A 163 0.11 -0.02 -14.21
CA ALA A 163 0.08 -0.96 -13.10
C ALA A 163 0.54 -2.37 -13.51
N GLU A 164 0.12 -2.85 -14.67
CA GLU A 164 0.58 -4.10 -15.29
C GLU A 164 2.08 -4.13 -15.51
N THR A 165 2.61 -3.06 -16.13
CA THR A 165 4.04 -2.97 -16.45
C THR A 165 4.86 -2.92 -15.17
N VAL A 166 4.42 -2.18 -14.16
CA VAL A 166 5.06 -2.12 -12.84
C VAL A 166 5.04 -3.48 -12.15
N ALA A 167 3.89 -4.18 -12.15
CA ALA A 167 3.79 -5.49 -11.53
C ALA A 167 4.73 -6.53 -12.17
N ALA A 168 4.95 -6.43 -13.49
CA ALA A 168 5.84 -7.33 -14.22
C ALA A 168 7.34 -6.97 -14.10
N GLU A 169 7.69 -5.68 -14.18
CA GLU A 169 9.08 -5.25 -14.40
C GLU A 169 9.77 -4.67 -13.16
N LEU A 170 9.04 -4.07 -12.22
CA LEU A 170 9.62 -3.51 -10.99
C LEU A 170 10.36 -4.57 -10.15
N PRO A 171 9.84 -5.81 -9.98
CA PRO A 171 10.58 -6.84 -9.26
C PRO A 171 11.91 -7.19 -9.94
N LEU A 172 11.98 -7.18 -11.27
CA LEU A 172 13.23 -7.47 -11.98
C LEU A 172 14.27 -6.36 -11.76
N LEU A 173 13.83 -5.10 -11.86
CA LEU A 173 14.70 -3.95 -11.61
C LEU A 173 15.22 -3.91 -10.18
N PHE A 174 14.37 -4.25 -9.21
CA PHE A 174 14.79 -4.32 -7.81
C PHE A 174 15.80 -5.45 -7.59
N LEU A 175 15.54 -6.64 -8.13
CA LEU A 175 16.45 -7.78 -8.04
C LEU A 175 17.82 -7.47 -8.65
N ASP A 176 17.87 -6.75 -9.78
CA ASP A 176 19.13 -6.30 -10.37
C ASP A 176 19.95 -5.40 -9.43
N GLN A 177 19.27 -4.53 -8.67
CA GLN A 177 19.94 -3.66 -7.70
C GLN A 177 20.37 -4.40 -6.43
N LEU A 178 19.59 -5.38 -5.98
CA LEU A 178 19.97 -6.25 -4.86
C LEU A 178 21.20 -7.08 -5.22
N ALA A 179 21.17 -7.80 -6.35
CA ALA A 179 22.25 -8.69 -6.78
C ALA A 179 23.59 -7.98 -7.05
N GLN A 180 23.57 -6.66 -7.33
CA GLN A 180 24.78 -5.85 -7.45
C GLN A 180 25.47 -5.59 -6.10
N THR A 181 24.72 -5.63 -5.01
CA THR A 181 25.22 -5.28 -3.67
C THR A 181 25.36 -6.51 -2.77
N ASP A 182 24.44 -7.46 -2.88
CA ASP A 182 24.41 -8.71 -2.13
C ASP A 182 24.39 -9.89 -3.11
N SER A 183 25.50 -10.64 -3.13
CA SER A 183 25.69 -11.80 -4.01
C SER A 183 24.80 -13.00 -3.66
N SER A 184 24.08 -12.97 -2.52
CA SER A 184 23.12 -14.01 -2.17
C SER A 184 21.89 -14.02 -3.09
N TYR A 185 21.55 -12.89 -3.69
CA TYR A 185 20.51 -12.81 -4.71
C TYR A 185 21.07 -13.16 -6.09
N LYS A 186 20.42 -14.12 -6.75
CA LYS A 186 20.80 -14.61 -8.07
C LYS A 186 19.68 -14.38 -9.06
N LYS A 187 20.05 -13.86 -10.23
CA LYS A 187 19.17 -13.70 -11.39
C LYS A 187 19.20 -14.97 -12.24
N SER A 188 18.03 -15.41 -12.69
CA SER A 188 17.92 -16.46 -13.70
C SER A 188 18.41 -15.96 -15.07
N LYS A 189 18.63 -16.89 -16.02
CA LYS A 189 19.02 -16.52 -17.39
C LYS A 189 17.94 -15.69 -18.08
N ASP A 190 16.67 -16.03 -17.87
CA ASP A 190 15.53 -15.35 -18.46
C ASP A 190 15.37 -13.95 -17.87
N GLU A 191 15.51 -13.80 -16.55
CA GLU A 191 15.50 -12.51 -15.88
C GLU A 191 16.64 -11.61 -16.38
N GLN A 192 17.85 -12.16 -16.54
CA GLN A 192 18.98 -11.42 -17.07
C GLN A 192 18.75 -10.98 -18.52
N GLN A 193 18.17 -11.83 -19.37
CA GLN A 193 17.81 -11.47 -20.74
C GLN A 193 16.81 -10.30 -20.80
N ILE A 194 15.81 -10.32 -19.92
CA ILE A 194 14.85 -9.21 -19.80
C ILE A 194 15.58 -7.94 -19.33
N LEU A 195 16.47 -8.03 -18.34
CA LEU A 195 17.24 -6.88 -17.86
C LEU A 195 18.17 -6.29 -18.94
N ASP A 196 18.82 -7.13 -19.72
CA ASP A 196 19.73 -6.71 -20.80
C ASP A 196 18.97 -5.89 -21.86
N SER A 197 17.74 -6.29 -22.16
CA SER A 197 16.90 -5.55 -23.09
C SER A 197 16.38 -4.20 -22.57
N PHE A 198 16.54 -3.88 -21.27
CA PHE A 198 16.33 -2.53 -20.74
C PHE A 198 17.54 -1.60 -20.94
N ALA A 199 18.71 -2.10 -21.33
CA ALA A 199 19.92 -1.30 -21.52
C ALA A 199 19.74 -0.21 -22.60
N THR A 200 18.81 -0.39 -23.53
CA THR A 200 18.44 0.59 -24.55
C THR A 200 17.76 1.84 -23.95
N VAL A 201 17.06 1.67 -22.83
CA VAL A 201 16.30 2.73 -22.14
C VAL A 201 17.11 3.31 -20.97
N ILE A 202 17.78 2.45 -20.21
CA ILE A 202 18.60 2.80 -19.04
C ILE A 202 20.06 2.97 -19.49
N LYS A 203 20.28 4.04 -20.25
CA LYS A 203 21.58 4.42 -20.81
C LYS A 203 22.55 4.93 -19.74
N ALA A 204 23.83 5.01 -20.09
CA ALA A 204 24.90 5.44 -19.18
C ALA A 204 24.67 6.84 -18.57
N ASP A 205 24.12 7.78 -19.35
CA ASP A 205 23.78 9.13 -18.88
C ASP A 205 22.67 9.12 -17.82
N TYR A 206 21.72 8.18 -17.93
CA TYR A 206 20.68 8.01 -16.93
C TYR A 206 21.23 7.38 -15.65
N ARG A 207 22.12 6.39 -15.78
CA ARG A 207 22.83 5.78 -14.65
C ARG A 207 23.71 6.78 -13.90
N GLU A 208 24.28 7.77 -14.59
CA GLU A 208 25.01 8.85 -13.94
C GLU A 208 24.10 9.69 -13.04
N LYS A 209 22.87 9.98 -13.49
CA LYS A 209 21.86 10.70 -12.69
C LYS A 209 21.40 9.89 -11.48
N GLU A 210 21.40 8.56 -11.55
CA GLU A 210 21.07 7.67 -10.44
C GLU A 210 22.10 7.73 -9.28
N LYS A 211 23.30 8.28 -9.51
CA LYS A 211 24.30 8.45 -8.45
C LYS A 211 23.83 9.37 -7.33
N ILE A 212 22.82 10.20 -7.57
CA ILE A 212 22.17 11.02 -6.52
C ILE A 212 21.63 10.17 -5.35
N PHE A 213 21.28 8.90 -5.59
CA PHE A 213 20.85 7.97 -4.54
C PHE A 213 22.02 7.27 -3.85
N SER A 214 23.23 7.41 -4.37
CA SER A 214 24.44 6.72 -3.89
C SER A 214 25.38 7.65 -3.13
N ASP A 215 25.49 8.91 -3.58
CA ASP A 215 26.48 9.87 -3.10
C ASP A 215 26.03 10.57 -1.81
N LYS A 216 26.93 10.66 -0.81
CA LYS A 216 26.72 11.50 0.37
C LYS A 216 26.88 12.98 -0.05
N PRO A 217 25.96 13.89 0.29
CA PRO A 217 26.29 15.31 0.27
C PRO A 217 27.40 15.52 1.30
N GLY A 218 28.53 16.06 0.85
CA GLY A 218 29.76 16.13 1.63
C GLY A 218 29.58 16.78 3.01
N ASN A 219 30.03 16.08 4.05
CA ASN A 219 31.01 16.57 5.00
C ASN A 219 31.58 15.39 5.79
N GLY A 220 32.91 15.41 5.92
CA GLY A 220 33.69 14.36 6.55
C GLY A 220 33.38 14.24 8.03
N GLU A 221 32.67 13.19 8.39
CA GLU A 221 32.78 12.50 9.68
C GLU A 221 32.37 11.06 9.41
N ALA A 222 33.15 10.11 9.91
CA ALA A 222 32.95 8.68 9.72
C ALA A 222 31.71 8.19 10.49
N ASN A 223 30.52 8.64 10.09
CA ASN A 223 29.26 8.10 10.58
C ASN A 223 29.13 6.66 10.07
N LYS A 224 29.04 5.71 11.01
CA LYS A 224 28.66 4.31 10.74
C LYS A 224 27.45 4.32 9.81
N THR A 225 27.66 3.95 8.55
CA THR A 225 26.60 3.76 7.58
C THR A 225 25.63 2.72 8.15
N ASN A 226 24.34 3.03 8.20
CA ASN A 226 23.36 2.08 8.71
C ASN A 226 23.40 0.82 7.83
N ILE A 227 23.43 -0.37 8.44
CA ILE A 227 23.59 -1.64 7.73
C ILE A 227 22.48 -1.94 6.74
N TYR A 228 21.32 -1.28 6.85
CA TYR A 228 20.19 -1.43 5.94
C TYR A 228 20.15 -0.38 4.82
N GLU A 229 21.00 0.66 4.87
CA GLU A 229 20.94 1.77 3.91
C GLU A 229 21.03 1.30 2.44
N TRP A 230 21.78 0.23 2.18
CA TRP A 230 21.98 -0.29 0.82
C TRP A 230 20.70 -0.79 0.15
N ILE A 231 19.80 -1.49 0.88
CA ILE A 231 18.55 -2.00 0.32
C ILE A 231 17.58 -0.85 0.02
N HIS A 232 17.61 0.21 0.83
CA HIS A 232 16.84 1.43 0.60
C HIS A 232 17.32 2.19 -0.64
N LYS A 233 18.65 2.22 -0.88
CA LYS A 233 19.21 2.73 -2.13
C LYS A 233 18.80 1.88 -3.33
N ALA A 234 18.76 0.55 -3.18
CA ALA A 234 18.27 -0.35 -4.22
C ALA A 234 16.80 -0.07 -4.58
N TYR A 235 15.92 0.13 -3.59
CA TYR A 235 14.54 0.56 -3.80
C TYR A 235 14.43 1.91 -4.52
N ALA A 236 15.17 2.93 -4.08
CA ALA A 236 15.12 4.24 -4.71
C ALA A 236 15.54 4.18 -6.19
N LYS A 237 16.61 3.42 -6.50
CA LYS A 237 17.07 3.19 -7.88
C LYS A 237 16.08 2.39 -8.71
N SER A 238 15.47 1.34 -8.16
CA SER A 238 14.52 0.50 -8.90
C SER A 238 13.26 1.27 -9.28
N PHE A 239 12.69 2.06 -8.35
CA PHE A 239 11.53 2.92 -8.63
C PHE A 239 11.87 4.01 -9.66
N TRP A 240 13.04 4.63 -9.53
CA TRP A 240 13.52 5.62 -10.50
C TRP A 240 13.64 5.03 -11.92
N ARG A 241 14.25 3.85 -12.05
CA ARG A 241 14.34 3.11 -13.32
C ARG A 241 12.98 2.69 -13.86
N MET A 242 12.10 2.20 -12.99
CA MET A 242 10.75 1.78 -13.38
C MET A 242 9.99 2.96 -13.99
N ASP A 243 10.07 4.13 -13.35
CA ASP A 243 9.43 5.33 -13.88
C ASP A 243 9.98 5.72 -15.26
N ARG A 244 11.27 5.51 -15.52
CA ARG A 244 11.85 5.72 -16.86
C ARG A 244 11.34 4.71 -17.88
N LEU A 245 11.17 3.44 -17.49
CA LEU A 245 10.60 2.42 -18.36
C LEU A 245 9.15 2.74 -18.73
N LEU A 246 8.34 3.27 -17.82
CA LEU A 246 6.98 3.71 -18.15
C LEU A 246 6.95 4.87 -19.16
N ARG A 247 8.07 5.58 -19.36
CA ARG A 247 8.19 6.66 -20.35
C ARG A 247 8.68 6.20 -21.72
N LEU A 248 9.61 5.24 -21.77
CA LEU A 248 10.40 4.90 -22.97
C LEU A 248 10.62 3.38 -23.14
N GLY A 249 9.92 2.55 -22.37
CA GLY A 249 10.09 1.11 -22.29
C GLY A 249 9.74 0.36 -23.58
N ARG A 250 10.03 -0.94 -23.59
CA ARG A 250 9.86 -1.80 -24.78
C ARG A 250 8.41 -1.95 -25.23
N ASN A 251 7.47 -1.84 -24.29
CA ASN A 251 6.03 -1.88 -24.55
C ASN A 251 5.41 -0.48 -24.42
N GLU A 252 6.19 0.58 -24.59
CA GLU A 252 5.65 1.93 -24.50
C GLU A 252 4.61 2.17 -25.60
N VAL A 253 3.39 2.38 -25.14
CA VAL A 253 2.26 2.83 -25.93
C VAL A 253 1.66 4.04 -25.23
N SER A 254 0.95 4.88 -25.98
CA SER A 254 0.30 6.08 -25.44
C SER A 254 -0.47 5.80 -24.14
N LYS A 255 -1.16 4.66 -24.05
CA LYS A 255 -1.89 4.24 -22.83
C LYS A 255 -1.01 4.15 -21.57
N VAL A 256 0.22 3.64 -21.68
CA VAL A 256 1.17 3.55 -20.54
C VAL A 256 1.56 4.94 -20.06
N ARG A 257 1.73 5.90 -20.98
CA ARG A 257 2.11 7.27 -20.62
C ARG A 257 0.98 8.02 -19.92
N TRP A 258 -0.26 7.75 -20.29
CA TRP A 258 -1.43 8.42 -19.69
C TRP A 258 -1.94 7.75 -18.42
N SER A 259 -1.56 6.51 -18.15
CA SER A 259 -1.82 5.82 -16.89
C SER A 259 -0.71 6.07 -15.86
N GLY A 260 -1.03 5.79 -14.60
CA GLY A 260 -0.05 5.76 -13.53
C GLY A 260 -0.51 4.88 -12.39
N CYS A 261 0.29 4.81 -11.34
CA CYS A 261 -0.05 3.98 -10.19
C CYS A 261 0.62 4.42 -8.90
N SER A 262 -0.04 4.12 -7.80
CA SER A 262 0.54 4.03 -6.47
C SER A 262 1.07 2.61 -6.26
N VAL A 263 2.14 2.47 -5.47
CA VAL A 263 2.84 1.20 -5.30
C VAL A 263 3.30 1.08 -3.86
N VAL A 264 2.96 -0.04 -3.22
CA VAL A 264 3.58 -0.47 -1.97
C VAL A 264 4.19 -1.85 -2.18
N THR A 265 5.46 -2.01 -1.82
CA THR A 265 6.19 -3.28 -1.91
C THR A 265 6.81 -3.64 -0.58
N CYS A 266 7.01 -4.93 -0.39
CA CYS A 266 7.44 -5.56 0.84
C CYS A 266 8.40 -6.70 0.49
N LEU A 267 9.61 -6.69 1.02
CA LEU A 267 10.52 -7.82 1.02
C LEU A 267 10.57 -8.40 2.44
N VAL A 268 10.13 -9.65 2.58
CA VAL A 268 10.18 -10.43 3.82
C VAL A 268 11.39 -11.35 3.74
N GLU A 269 12.32 -11.23 4.69
CA GLU A 269 13.52 -12.07 4.76
C GLU A 269 13.70 -12.71 6.13
N ARG A 270 14.00 -14.01 6.17
CA ARG A 270 14.41 -14.67 7.41
C ARG A 270 15.85 -14.31 7.77
N ILE A 271 16.09 -14.03 9.05
CA ILE A 271 17.45 -13.91 9.57
C ILE A 271 17.95 -15.34 9.83
N PRO A 272 19.14 -15.73 9.30
CA PRO A 272 19.71 -17.05 9.60
C PRO A 272 19.93 -17.20 11.11
N SER A 273 19.29 -18.19 11.72
CA SER A 273 19.60 -18.56 13.10
C SER A 273 21.00 -19.16 13.13
N LYS A 274 21.91 -18.61 13.95
CA LYS A 274 23.12 -19.36 14.31
C LYS A 274 22.66 -20.57 15.09
N GLU A 275 22.69 -21.75 14.47
CA GLU A 275 22.50 -23.00 15.19
C GLU A 275 23.62 -23.12 16.23
N THR A 276 23.26 -23.04 17.50
CA THR A 276 24.02 -23.72 18.56
C THR A 276 23.77 -25.21 18.39
N ASP A 277 24.46 -25.82 17.43
CA ASP A 277 24.54 -27.27 17.40
C ASP A 277 25.66 -27.67 18.36
N GLY A 278 25.24 -28.28 19.47
CA GLY A 278 26.14 -28.83 20.46
C GLY A 278 26.75 -30.09 19.91
N THR A 279 28.01 -30.03 19.47
CA THR A 279 28.89 -31.19 19.54
C THR A 279 30.33 -30.69 19.67
N GLU A 280 30.92 -30.98 20.82
CA GLU A 280 32.36 -30.87 21.03
C GLU A 280 33.06 -31.85 20.08
N GLU A 281 33.83 -31.37 19.09
CA GLU A 281 34.99 -32.10 18.60
C GLU A 281 36.14 -31.13 18.25
N GLU A 282 37.29 -31.39 18.86
CA GLU A 282 38.53 -30.64 18.71
C GLU A 282 39.18 -30.85 17.33
N GLY A 283 39.63 -29.75 16.72
CA GLY A 283 40.92 -29.69 16.03
C GLY A 283 40.97 -30.01 14.55
N ARG A 284 40.95 -28.96 13.70
CA ARG A 284 42.00 -28.74 12.68
C ARG A 284 41.95 -27.33 12.09
N LYS A 285 43.09 -26.65 12.15
CA LYS A 285 43.35 -25.33 11.55
C LYS A 285 43.28 -25.43 10.02
N HIS A 286 42.40 -24.67 9.36
CA HIS A 286 42.66 -24.11 8.04
C HIS A 286 41.82 -22.85 7.74
N SER A 287 42.53 -21.73 7.67
CA SER A 287 42.29 -20.48 6.91
C SER A 287 40.85 -20.17 6.46
N GLU A 288 40.13 -19.40 7.26
CA GLU A 288 38.87 -18.74 6.85
C GLU A 288 39.16 -17.41 6.15
N ASN A 289 38.78 -17.31 4.88
CA ASN A 289 38.61 -16.03 4.21
C ASN A 289 37.28 -15.42 4.67
N ASN A 290 37.35 -14.38 5.50
CA ASN A 290 36.22 -13.56 5.92
C ASN A 290 35.41 -13.05 4.71
N THR A 291 34.28 -13.71 4.43
CA THR A 291 33.22 -13.17 3.59
C THR A 291 32.17 -12.57 4.52
N HIS A 292 32.29 -11.28 4.79
CA HIS A 292 31.36 -10.54 5.64
C HIS A 292 29.96 -10.50 4.99
N SER A 293 29.06 -11.39 5.41
CA SER A 293 27.62 -11.16 5.26
C SER A 293 27.21 -10.03 6.23
N PRO A 294 26.52 -8.96 5.80
CA PRO A 294 26.19 -7.80 6.66
C PRO A 294 25.19 -8.09 7.80
N LEU A 295 24.72 -9.33 7.97
CA LEU A 295 23.57 -9.71 8.77
C LEU A 295 23.82 -9.94 10.29
N THR A 296 25.00 -9.60 10.83
CA THR A 296 25.39 -10.00 12.20
C THR A 296 25.11 -8.99 13.32
N GLY A 297 24.28 -7.96 13.07
CA GLY A 297 23.88 -6.96 14.06
C GLY A 297 22.37 -6.76 14.14
N THR A 298 21.60 -7.83 14.37
CA THR A 298 20.12 -7.78 14.42
C THR A 298 19.60 -7.57 15.85
N ALA A 299 18.43 -6.92 15.95
CA ALA A 299 17.68 -6.71 17.18
C ALA A 299 17.46 -8.03 17.93
N LYS A 300 17.64 -8.03 19.27
CA LYS A 300 17.42 -9.21 20.12
C LYS A 300 16.01 -9.76 19.91
N GLY A 301 15.89 -10.99 19.41
CA GLY A 301 14.61 -11.71 19.26
C GLY A 301 13.92 -11.58 17.90
N ALA A 302 14.52 -10.90 16.91
CA ALA A 302 13.96 -10.84 15.56
C ALA A 302 14.16 -12.18 14.81
N ALA A 303 13.07 -12.79 14.36
CA ALA A 303 13.06 -13.97 13.50
C ALA A 303 13.33 -13.60 12.02
N GLY A 304 12.98 -12.37 11.63
CA GLY A 304 13.12 -11.88 10.26
C GLY A 304 13.20 -10.37 10.15
N LEU A 305 13.25 -9.91 8.90
CA LEU A 305 13.26 -8.51 8.51
C LEU A 305 12.16 -8.25 7.48
N LEU A 306 11.61 -7.05 7.58
CA LEU A 306 10.59 -6.52 6.69
C LEU A 306 11.09 -5.20 6.11
N HIS A 307 11.33 -5.19 4.80
CA HIS A 307 11.73 -3.99 4.06
C HIS A 307 10.57 -3.52 3.20
N ILE A 308 10.15 -2.26 3.37
CA ILE A 308 9.00 -1.70 2.67
C ILE A 308 9.41 -0.49 1.86
N ALA A 309 8.81 -0.34 0.68
CA ALA A 309 8.89 0.85 -0.15
C ALA A 309 7.50 1.25 -0.64
N ASN A 310 7.12 2.52 -0.42
CA ASN A 310 5.84 3.10 -0.81
C ASN A 310 5.98 4.35 -1.68
N THR A 311 5.20 4.44 -2.75
CA THR A 311 4.88 5.68 -3.48
C THR A 311 3.38 5.80 -3.67
N GLY A 312 2.77 6.89 -3.21
CA GLY A 312 1.33 7.15 -3.37
C GLY A 312 0.50 6.84 -2.13
N ASN A 313 -0.73 6.39 -2.35
CA ASN A 313 -1.81 6.17 -1.36
C ASN A 313 -2.19 4.70 -1.13
N ALA A 314 -1.41 3.76 -1.66
CA ALA A 314 -1.44 2.39 -1.17
C ALA A 314 -0.68 2.33 0.16
N HIS A 315 -1.13 1.49 1.09
CA HIS A 315 -0.51 1.41 2.42
C HIS A 315 -0.24 -0.02 2.88
N ALA A 316 0.80 -0.14 3.71
CA ALA A 316 1.17 -1.35 4.43
C ALA A 316 1.02 -1.10 5.94
N VAL A 317 0.25 -1.95 6.61
CA VAL A 317 0.00 -1.89 8.05
C VAL A 317 0.39 -3.22 8.69
N LEU A 318 1.22 -3.15 9.72
CA LEU A 318 1.62 -4.30 10.52
C LEU A 318 0.82 -4.31 11.83
N CYS A 319 0.19 -5.45 12.12
CA CYS A 319 -0.33 -5.75 13.44
C CYS A 319 0.79 -6.37 14.29
N LYS A 320 1.14 -5.69 15.38
CA LYS A 320 2.06 -6.19 16.38
C LYS A 320 1.44 -6.03 17.77
N ASN A 321 1.39 -7.10 18.56
CA ASN A 321 0.74 -7.11 19.88
C ASN A 321 -0.70 -6.58 19.85
N GLY A 322 -1.44 -6.86 18.76
CA GLY A 322 -2.82 -6.38 18.60
C GLY A 322 -2.94 -4.86 18.37
N LYS A 323 -1.84 -4.17 18.06
CA LYS A 323 -1.81 -2.74 17.72
C LYS A 323 -1.43 -2.53 16.26
N SER A 324 -2.02 -1.51 15.64
CA SER A 324 -1.77 -1.19 14.24
C SER A 324 -0.55 -0.27 14.12
N HIS A 325 0.35 -0.60 13.19
CA HIS A 325 1.52 0.20 12.90
C HIS A 325 1.62 0.42 11.40
N CYS A 326 1.40 1.66 10.97
CA CYS A 326 1.54 2.02 9.56
C CYS A 326 3.01 2.05 9.17
N LEU A 327 3.39 1.19 8.23
CA LEU A 327 4.75 1.04 7.73
C LEU A 327 4.98 1.81 6.42
N SER A 328 3.98 2.56 5.95
CA SER A 328 4.10 3.44 4.80
C SER A 328 3.74 4.88 5.17
N LYS A 329 4.34 5.84 4.47
CA LYS A 329 4.00 7.26 4.62
C LYS A 329 2.94 7.64 3.58
N GLU A 330 1.89 8.34 4.02
CA GLU A 330 0.90 8.91 3.11
C GLU A 330 1.53 10.03 2.28
N HIS A 331 1.44 9.89 0.95
CA HIS A 331 1.94 10.87 -0.01
C HIS A 331 0.78 11.66 -0.62
N SER A 332 0.11 12.48 0.18
CA SER A 332 -0.98 13.35 -0.26
C SER A 332 -0.69 14.83 0.02
N THR A 333 -1.55 15.70 -0.49
CA THR A 333 -1.47 17.16 -0.31
C THR A 333 -1.80 17.63 1.11
N SER A 334 -2.36 16.76 1.95
CA SER A 334 -2.54 16.99 3.39
C SER A 334 -1.19 17.00 4.12
N ASN A 335 -0.19 16.28 3.59
CA ASN A 335 1.15 16.25 4.14
C ASN A 335 1.88 17.58 3.88
N VAL A 336 2.17 18.32 4.95
CA VAL A 336 2.80 19.65 4.87
C VAL A 336 4.15 19.62 4.14
N SER A 337 4.96 18.57 4.32
CA SER A 337 6.27 18.48 3.64
C SER A 337 6.10 18.26 2.13
N GLU A 338 5.16 17.41 1.72
CA GLU A 338 4.86 17.18 0.30
C GLU A 338 4.22 18.41 -0.35
N ARG A 339 3.31 19.08 0.36
CA ARG A 339 2.69 20.34 -0.08
C ARG A 339 3.76 21.40 -0.35
N LYS A 340 4.70 21.57 0.59
CA LYS A 340 5.82 22.49 0.45
C LYS A 340 6.72 22.11 -0.72
N ARG A 341 7.05 20.83 -0.89
CA ARG A 341 7.87 20.32 -2.01
C ARG A 341 7.26 20.68 -3.36
N ILE A 342 5.96 20.43 -3.55
CA ILE A 342 5.26 20.72 -4.82
C ILE A 342 5.29 22.22 -5.12
N LEU A 343 4.91 23.06 -4.16
CA LEU A 343 4.87 24.51 -4.34
C LEU A 343 6.27 25.11 -4.60
N GLN A 344 7.30 24.60 -3.92
CA GLN A 344 8.69 25.04 -4.13
C GLN A 344 9.22 24.67 -5.52
N ASN A 345 8.74 23.58 -6.10
CA ASN A 345 9.07 23.15 -7.45
C ASN A 345 8.20 23.81 -8.54
N GLY A 346 7.40 24.83 -8.18
CA GLY A 346 6.53 25.56 -9.11
C GLY A 346 5.27 24.81 -9.51
N GLY A 347 4.93 23.71 -8.80
CA GLY A 347 3.68 23.00 -8.99
C GLY A 347 2.50 23.71 -8.34
N ASN A 348 1.30 23.38 -8.80
CA ASN A 348 0.05 23.95 -8.30
C ASN A 348 -0.74 22.91 -7.48
N ILE A 349 -1.48 23.39 -6.48
CA ILE A 349 -2.40 22.57 -5.69
C ILE A 349 -3.76 23.27 -5.74
N SER A 350 -4.75 22.58 -6.28
CA SER A 350 -6.09 23.14 -6.43
C SER A 350 -6.73 23.41 -5.08
N THR A 351 -7.64 24.38 -5.05
CA THR A 351 -8.39 24.77 -3.87
C THR A 351 -9.79 24.17 -3.81
N ASN A 352 -10.17 23.41 -4.83
CA ASN A 352 -11.54 22.92 -5.03
C ASN A 352 -11.88 21.73 -4.13
N GLU A 353 -10.86 21.02 -3.65
CA GLU A 353 -10.99 19.89 -2.74
C GLU A 353 -10.43 20.25 -1.36
N PRO A 354 -10.89 19.61 -0.26
CA PRO A 354 -10.45 19.94 1.09
C PRO A 354 -8.94 19.94 1.28
N ASP A 355 -8.25 18.92 0.76
CA ASP A 355 -6.79 18.79 0.81
C ASP A 355 -6.12 19.32 -0.47
N GLY A 356 -6.91 19.52 -1.53
CA GLY A 356 -6.47 20.01 -2.83
C GLY A 356 -5.86 18.92 -3.71
N LEU A 357 -5.93 19.09 -5.02
CA LEU A 357 -5.38 18.16 -6.00
C LEU A 357 -4.11 18.73 -6.63
N VAL A 358 -3.09 17.89 -6.78
CA VAL A 358 -1.85 18.20 -7.48
C VAL A 358 -2.15 18.48 -8.94
N GLU A 359 -1.78 19.69 -9.40
CA GLU A 359 -2.11 20.24 -10.71
C GLU A 359 -3.62 20.22 -11.05
N GLY A 360 -4.49 20.05 -10.05
CA GLY A 360 -5.93 19.87 -10.26
C GLY A 360 -6.36 18.46 -10.66
N TYR A 361 -5.45 17.49 -10.74
CA TYR A 361 -5.74 16.14 -11.24
C TYR A 361 -5.64 15.04 -10.18
N LEU A 362 -4.54 14.98 -9.42
CA LEU A 362 -4.24 13.84 -8.54
C LEU A 362 -4.30 14.19 -7.05
N ARG A 363 -4.75 13.25 -6.23
CA ARG A 363 -4.63 13.33 -4.76
C ARG A 363 -3.22 12.99 -4.28
N THR A 364 -2.54 12.10 -5.02
CA THR A 364 -1.20 11.62 -4.69
C THR A 364 -0.12 12.60 -5.16
N THR A 365 0.92 12.71 -4.34
CA THR A 365 2.08 13.59 -4.56
C THR A 365 3.31 12.81 -5.06
N ARG A 366 3.29 11.48 -4.92
CA ARG A 366 4.30 10.55 -5.41
C ARG A 366 3.62 9.37 -6.09
N GLY A 367 4.29 8.79 -7.08
CA GLY A 367 3.74 7.68 -7.86
C GLY A 367 4.56 7.43 -9.11
N LEU A 368 4.23 6.35 -9.82
CA LEU A 368 4.86 5.98 -11.08
C LEU A 368 3.94 6.33 -12.27
N GLY A 369 4.53 6.59 -13.43
CA GLY A 369 3.78 6.87 -14.67
C GLY A 369 3.39 8.33 -14.82
N HIS A 370 2.23 8.59 -15.44
CA HIS A 370 1.70 9.92 -15.80
C HIS A 370 2.60 10.75 -16.75
N HIS A 371 3.44 10.09 -17.55
CA HIS A 371 4.35 10.74 -18.51
C HIS A 371 3.66 11.43 -19.71
N GLY A 372 2.35 11.24 -19.87
CA GLY A 372 1.50 11.95 -20.81
C GLY A 372 1.27 13.41 -20.42
N ASN A 373 1.38 13.74 -19.13
CA ASN A 373 1.25 15.10 -18.61
C ASN A 373 2.57 15.59 -17.98
N PRO A 374 3.41 16.32 -18.74
CA PRO A 374 4.68 16.85 -18.23
C PRO A 374 4.54 17.80 -17.04
N VAL A 375 3.41 18.51 -16.93
CA VAL A 375 3.16 19.42 -15.79
C VAL A 375 2.98 18.59 -14.52
N LEU A 376 2.11 17.58 -14.58
CA LEU A 376 1.87 16.65 -13.48
C LEU A 376 3.14 15.89 -13.08
N LYS A 377 3.93 15.45 -14.07
CA LYS A 377 5.17 14.69 -13.82
C LYS A 377 6.26 15.49 -13.11
N ARG A 378 6.26 16.83 -13.21
CA ARG A 378 7.17 17.68 -12.42
C ARG A 378 6.80 17.70 -10.93
N SER A 379 5.52 17.57 -10.61
CA SER A 379 5.00 17.61 -9.25
C SER A 379 4.99 16.22 -8.60
N VAL A 380 4.67 15.17 -9.37
CA VAL A 380 4.59 13.77 -8.92
C VAL A 380 5.88 13.01 -9.18
N ILE A 381 6.63 12.74 -8.10
CA ILE A 381 7.95 12.11 -8.17
C ILE A 381 7.90 10.60 -7.89
N PRO A 382 8.78 9.79 -8.49
CA PRO A 382 8.82 8.35 -8.30
C PRO A 382 9.70 7.91 -7.12
N VAL A 383 9.96 8.78 -6.14
CA VAL A 383 10.89 8.49 -5.04
C VAL A 383 10.13 7.84 -3.86
N PRO A 384 10.38 6.56 -3.53
CA PRO A 384 9.66 5.89 -2.46
C PRO A 384 10.07 6.39 -1.07
N HIS A 385 9.10 6.43 -0.17
CA HIS A 385 9.39 6.32 1.27
C HIS A 385 9.71 4.85 1.57
N THR A 386 10.77 4.60 2.32
CA THR A 386 11.25 3.26 2.59
C THR A 386 11.60 3.06 4.05
N ILE A 387 11.23 1.91 4.61
CA ILE A 387 11.44 1.57 6.03
C ILE A 387 11.88 0.10 6.18
N SER A 388 12.69 -0.17 7.20
CA SER A 388 13.06 -1.52 7.63
C SER A 388 12.62 -1.74 9.08
N VAL A 389 11.93 -2.84 9.34
CA VAL A 389 11.47 -3.22 10.69
C VAL A 389 11.74 -4.72 10.93
N PRO A 390 12.00 -5.13 12.19
CA PRO A 390 12.16 -6.55 12.52
C PRO A 390 10.79 -7.25 12.58
N ILE A 391 10.78 -8.52 12.17
CA ILE A 391 9.65 -9.43 12.40
C ILE A 391 10.01 -10.33 13.58
N ASP A 392 9.14 -10.37 14.58
CA ASP A 392 9.23 -11.26 15.74
C ASP A 392 7.90 -12.00 15.94
N ASP A 393 7.85 -12.86 16.96
CA ASP A 393 6.67 -13.69 17.26
C ASP A 393 5.46 -12.88 17.76
N ASN A 394 5.61 -11.56 17.95
CA ASN A 394 4.51 -10.68 18.31
C ASN A 394 3.82 -10.06 17.07
N CYS A 395 4.38 -10.26 15.87
CA CYS A 395 3.80 -9.79 14.62
C CYS A 395 2.75 -10.79 14.11
N GLN A 396 1.49 -10.36 14.03
CA GLN A 396 0.37 -11.23 13.65
C GLN A 396 -0.02 -11.08 12.18
N PHE A 397 -0.30 -9.86 11.72
CA PHE A 397 -0.80 -9.60 10.38
C PHE A 397 0.02 -8.54 9.68
N LEU A 398 0.30 -8.74 8.40
CA LEU A 398 0.72 -7.66 7.50
C LEU A 398 -0.38 -7.47 6.44
N ILE A 399 -0.91 -6.25 6.36
CA ILE A 399 -2.01 -5.88 5.47
C ILE A 399 -1.49 -4.85 4.47
N LEU A 400 -1.50 -5.19 3.19
CA LEU A 400 -1.28 -4.27 2.08
C LEU A 400 -2.64 -4.02 1.41
N ALA A 401 -3.05 -2.77 1.25
CA ALA A 401 -4.28 -2.47 0.53
C ALA A 401 -4.19 -1.21 -0.35
N SER A 402 -5.04 -1.16 -1.38
CA SER A 402 -5.23 0.00 -2.26
C SER A 402 -6.01 1.11 -1.55
N ASN A 403 -6.07 2.29 -2.17
CA ASN A 403 -6.82 3.43 -1.65
C ASN A 403 -8.30 3.13 -1.43
N GLY A 404 -8.88 2.20 -2.19
CA GLY A 404 -10.28 1.81 -2.02
C GLY A 404 -10.63 1.31 -0.61
N LEU A 405 -9.67 0.73 0.13
CA LEU A 405 -9.86 0.42 1.56
C LEU A 405 -9.63 1.65 2.44
N TRP A 406 -8.50 2.34 2.25
CA TRP A 406 -8.03 3.39 3.15
C TRP A 406 -8.82 4.70 3.06
N GLU A 407 -9.56 4.92 1.97
CA GLU A 407 -10.42 6.10 1.84
C GLU A 407 -11.68 6.01 2.72
N VAL A 408 -12.08 4.80 3.13
CA VAL A 408 -13.28 4.54 3.93
C VAL A 408 -12.98 4.07 5.35
N LEU A 409 -11.87 3.36 5.56
CA LEU A 409 -11.48 2.79 6.86
C LEU A 409 -10.10 3.27 7.28
N ASP A 410 -9.93 3.58 8.57
CA ASP A 410 -8.60 3.88 9.12
C ASP A 410 -7.86 2.60 9.56
N TYR A 411 -6.57 2.74 9.87
CA TYR A 411 -5.71 1.62 10.23
C TYR A 411 -6.18 0.85 11.47
N ASN A 412 -6.77 1.54 12.46
CA ASN A 412 -7.25 0.92 13.69
C ASN A 412 -8.58 0.20 13.45
N GLU A 413 -9.48 0.79 12.67
CA GLU A 413 -10.73 0.17 12.24
C GLU A 413 -10.48 -1.12 11.45
N VAL A 414 -9.58 -1.10 10.46
CA VAL A 414 -9.19 -2.28 9.69
C VAL A 414 -8.59 -3.35 10.58
N LEU A 415 -7.76 -2.96 11.56
CA LEU A 415 -7.15 -3.92 12.47
C LEU A 415 -8.18 -4.55 13.41
N ALA A 416 -9.05 -3.74 14.02
CA ALA A 416 -10.11 -4.23 14.90
C ALA A 416 -11.00 -5.23 14.15
N LEU A 417 -11.41 -4.87 12.94
CA LEU A 417 -12.17 -5.74 12.06
C LEU A 417 -11.43 -7.04 11.73
N THR A 418 -10.14 -6.97 11.41
CA THR A 418 -9.28 -8.14 11.13
C THR A 418 -9.20 -9.08 12.33
N LEU A 419 -8.91 -8.55 13.53
CA LEU A 419 -8.81 -9.32 14.77
C LEU A 419 -10.15 -9.97 15.14
N THR A 420 -11.25 -9.21 15.05
CA THR A 420 -12.60 -9.73 15.33
C THR A 420 -12.97 -10.82 14.35
N THR A 421 -12.70 -10.63 13.05
CA THR A 421 -13.00 -11.60 12.00
C THR A 421 -12.17 -12.87 12.15
N PHE A 422 -10.87 -12.74 12.45
CA PHE A 422 -9.99 -13.88 12.71
C PHE A 422 -10.44 -14.67 13.95
N THR A 423 -10.73 -13.97 15.05
CA THR A 423 -11.21 -14.60 16.29
C THR A 423 -12.54 -15.32 16.06
N HIS A 424 -13.46 -14.70 15.32
CA HIS A 424 -14.74 -15.32 14.95
C HIS A 424 -14.54 -16.58 14.12
N TYR A 425 -13.66 -16.52 13.11
CA TYR A 425 -13.33 -17.67 12.26
C TYR A 425 -12.78 -18.85 13.09
N LEU A 426 -11.82 -18.58 14.00
CA LEU A 426 -11.25 -19.62 14.87
C LEU A 426 -12.33 -20.26 15.77
N ARG A 427 -13.23 -19.46 16.35
CA ARG A 427 -14.34 -19.97 17.16
C ARG A 427 -15.29 -20.86 16.36
N MET A 428 -15.64 -20.44 15.13
CA MET A 428 -16.46 -21.26 14.24
C MET A 428 -15.78 -22.58 13.92
N TYR A 429 -14.48 -22.55 13.62
CA TYR A 429 -13.70 -23.73 13.30
C TYR A 429 -13.65 -24.73 14.47
N GLU A 430 -13.41 -24.25 15.70
CA GLU A 430 -13.38 -25.08 16.91
C GLU A 430 -14.73 -25.77 17.17
N CYS A 431 -15.84 -25.04 17.01
CA CYS A 431 -17.20 -25.59 17.13
C CYS A 431 -17.49 -26.68 16.09
N VAL A 432 -16.95 -26.57 14.88
CA VAL A 432 -17.14 -27.58 13.82
C VAL A 432 -16.30 -28.84 14.08
N GLN A 433 -15.13 -28.72 14.71
CA GLN A 433 -14.30 -29.88 15.07
C GLN A 433 -14.82 -30.62 16.32
N GLN A 434 -15.44 -29.90 17.26
CA GLN A 434 -16.00 -30.46 18.49
C GLN A 434 -17.52 -30.57 18.36
N ASN A 435 -18.06 -31.74 17.98
CA ASN A 435 -19.50 -32.03 18.04
C ASN A 435 -20.02 -32.06 19.50
N ALA A 436 -19.96 -30.95 20.24
CA ALA A 436 -20.42 -30.86 21.63
C ALA A 436 -21.07 -29.51 21.94
N PRO A 437 -22.25 -29.47 22.59
CA PRO A 437 -22.86 -28.22 23.03
C PRO A 437 -22.28 -27.82 24.39
N SER A 438 -21.23 -27.00 24.43
CA SER A 438 -21.03 -26.04 25.53
C SER A 438 -19.95 -24.99 25.18
N PRO A 439 -20.20 -23.69 25.39
CA PRO A 439 -19.20 -22.65 25.23
C PRO A 439 -18.54 -22.32 26.59
N TYR A 440 -17.77 -23.23 27.17
CA TYR A 440 -17.04 -22.95 28.41
C TYR A 440 -15.64 -23.55 28.43
N LYS A 441 -14.72 -22.84 27.76
CA LYS A 441 -13.27 -22.70 27.99
C LYS A 441 -12.56 -22.49 26.65
N CYS A 442 -12.73 -21.31 26.09
CA CYS A 442 -11.76 -20.81 25.12
C CYS A 442 -11.35 -19.41 25.57
N GLN A 443 -10.33 -19.33 26.42
CA GLN A 443 -9.60 -18.09 26.69
C GLN A 443 -8.66 -17.79 25.51
N TYR A 444 -9.23 -17.62 24.31
CA TYR A 444 -8.68 -16.68 23.31
C TYR A 444 -9.57 -15.45 23.33
N LEU A 445 -9.73 -14.86 24.52
CA LEU A 445 -10.02 -13.45 24.61
C LEU A 445 -8.65 -12.81 24.36
N MET A 446 -8.38 -12.34 23.15
CA MET A 446 -7.61 -11.11 23.02
C MET A 446 -8.59 -10.04 23.49
N PRO A 447 -8.55 -9.60 24.75
CA PRO A 447 -9.44 -8.53 25.15
C PRO A 447 -8.92 -7.32 24.36
N LEU A 448 -9.80 -6.64 23.63
CA LEU A 448 -9.65 -5.20 23.50
C LEU A 448 -9.71 -4.69 24.94
N THR A 449 -8.57 -4.62 25.64
CA THR A 449 -8.54 -4.01 26.96
C THR A 449 -8.92 -2.56 26.78
N GLU A 450 -9.86 -2.07 27.60
CA GLU A 450 -10.28 -0.66 27.63
C GLU A 450 -9.07 0.30 27.77
N ASP A 451 -7.96 -0.18 28.33
CA ASP A 451 -6.69 0.54 28.44
C ASP A 451 -5.98 0.82 27.10
N ASN A 452 -6.30 0.08 26.02
CA ASN A 452 -5.69 0.31 24.69
C ASN A 452 -6.34 1.47 23.91
N LEU A 453 -7.47 2.01 24.39
CA LEU A 453 -8.27 3.02 23.68
C LEU A 453 -8.31 4.40 24.38
N ASN A 454 -7.80 4.49 25.61
CA ASN A 454 -7.93 5.68 26.44
C ASN A 454 -6.89 6.80 26.18
N ASP A 455 -5.95 6.61 25.26
CA ASP A 455 -4.93 7.62 25.01
C ASP A 455 -5.31 8.57 23.88
N SER A 456 -6.16 9.55 24.22
CA SER A 456 -6.54 10.67 23.34
C SER A 456 -5.35 11.54 22.89
N ASN A 457 -4.14 11.30 23.40
CA ASN A 457 -2.90 11.93 22.96
C ASN A 457 -2.11 11.10 21.92
N ALA A 458 -2.56 9.90 21.54
CA ALA A 458 -1.82 8.98 20.67
C ALA A 458 -1.71 9.36 19.19
N VAL A 459 -2.36 10.44 18.73
CA VAL A 459 -2.23 10.93 17.34
C VAL A 459 -0.80 11.41 17.03
N LYS A 460 0.05 11.59 18.05
CA LYS A 460 1.49 11.91 17.88
C LYS A 460 2.45 10.75 18.18
N ASP A 461 1.97 9.59 18.62
CA ASP A 461 2.83 8.49 19.14
C ASP A 461 2.64 7.13 18.44
N LEU A 462 2.21 7.12 17.17
CA LEU A 462 2.12 5.90 16.33
C LEU A 462 3.47 5.20 16.03
N GLN A 463 4.60 5.83 16.38
CA GLN A 463 5.96 5.27 16.24
C GLN A 463 6.55 4.73 17.55
N HIS A 464 5.90 4.91 18.71
CA HIS A 464 6.52 4.61 20.01
C HIS A 464 6.56 3.11 20.41
N GLY A 465 6.11 2.19 19.54
CA GLY A 465 5.99 0.76 19.84
C GLY A 465 6.75 -0.22 18.93
N ILE A 466 7.30 0.24 17.80
CA ILE A 466 8.05 -0.61 16.86
C ILE A 466 9.47 -0.06 16.71
N GLU A 467 10.44 -0.96 16.80
CA GLU A 467 11.82 -0.67 16.46
C GLU A 467 11.95 -0.43 14.95
N ILE A 468 12.27 0.81 14.58
CA ILE A 468 12.58 1.19 13.20
C ILE A 468 14.09 1.05 13.00
N LEU A 469 14.49 0.04 12.24
CA LEU A 469 15.90 -0.24 11.95
C LEU A 469 16.48 0.78 10.96
N TYR A 470 15.66 1.22 10.01
CA TYR A 470 15.98 2.29 9.07
C TYR A 470 14.70 2.93 8.54
N SER A 471 14.73 4.24 8.31
CA SER A 471 13.74 4.97 7.53
C SER A 471 14.44 6.05 6.73
N ASN A 472 14.18 6.16 5.43
CA ASN A 472 14.77 7.24 4.66
C ASN A 472 14.17 8.58 5.07
N LYS A 473 15.02 9.59 5.28
CA LYS A 473 14.56 10.98 5.30
C LYS A 473 14.20 11.35 3.88
N ASP A 474 13.14 12.14 3.70
CA ASP A 474 12.72 12.61 2.38
C ASP A 474 13.93 13.17 1.64
N ILE A 475 14.32 12.52 0.53
CA ILE A 475 15.28 13.09 -0.41
C ILE A 475 14.53 14.22 -1.10
N LEU A 476 14.50 15.38 -0.43
CA LEU A 476 14.10 16.60 -1.08
C LEU A 476 15.14 16.83 -2.17
N LEU A 477 14.72 16.71 -3.43
CA LEU A 477 15.48 17.14 -4.61
C LEU A 477 15.57 18.68 -4.63
N THR A 478 16.00 19.28 -3.53
CA THR A 478 16.25 20.71 -3.37
C THR A 478 17.70 20.88 -2.95
N ASP A 479 18.55 21.14 -3.94
CA ASP A 479 19.87 21.69 -3.64
C ASP A 479 19.69 23.03 -2.92
N SER A 480 20.43 23.14 -1.83
CA SER A 480 20.58 24.33 -1.01
C SER A 480 21.46 25.37 -1.73
N LYS A 481 21.00 25.87 -2.88
CA LYS A 481 21.38 27.17 -3.44
C LYS A 481 20.17 27.75 -4.17
N GLY A 482 19.82 28.99 -3.84
CA GLY A 482 18.79 29.76 -4.53
C GLY A 482 19.01 29.88 -6.04
N PRO A 483 18.10 30.58 -6.75
CA PRO A 483 17.70 30.28 -8.12
C PRO A 483 18.82 30.56 -9.14
N GLN A 484 19.73 29.61 -9.31
CA GLN A 484 20.70 29.61 -10.41
C GLN A 484 20.82 28.23 -11.10
N LEU A 485 20.38 27.13 -10.48
CA LEU A 485 20.28 25.83 -11.16
C LEU A 485 18.97 25.64 -11.96
N ALA A 486 17.88 26.32 -11.59
CA ALA A 486 16.63 26.27 -12.35
C ALA A 486 16.76 26.84 -13.78
N GLN A 487 17.67 27.80 -14.00
CA GLN A 487 17.96 28.33 -15.35
C GLN A 487 18.87 27.41 -16.20
N LYS A 488 19.55 26.42 -15.60
CA LYS A 488 20.32 25.41 -16.34
C LYS A 488 19.57 24.09 -16.55
N MET A 489 18.47 23.87 -15.82
CA MET A 489 17.64 22.67 -15.93
C MET A 489 16.47 22.79 -16.91
N ASP A 490 16.15 23.98 -17.43
CA ASP A 490 15.12 24.17 -18.46
C ASP A 490 15.69 24.55 -19.83
N SER A 491 15.60 23.58 -20.76
CA SER A 491 15.48 23.72 -22.23
C SER A 491 15.83 22.41 -22.97
N LYS A 492 16.46 21.44 -22.29
CA LYS A 492 16.83 20.13 -22.88
C LYS A 492 16.23 18.88 -22.20
N ILE A 493 15.56 19.02 -21.06
CA ILE A 493 15.05 17.86 -20.28
C ILE A 493 13.59 17.50 -20.62
N PHE A 494 12.82 18.44 -21.20
CA PHE A 494 11.40 18.26 -21.54
C PHE A 494 11.04 18.43 -23.03
N CYS A 495 12.00 18.72 -23.91
CA CYS A 495 11.78 18.74 -25.36
C CYS A 495 12.90 18.00 -26.08
N ASP A 496 12.65 16.75 -26.46
CA ASP A 496 13.19 16.28 -27.73
C ASP A 496 12.32 16.93 -28.82
N LYS A 497 12.92 17.78 -29.65
CA LYS A 497 12.21 18.42 -30.77
C LYS A 497 11.60 17.33 -31.66
N PRO A 498 10.35 17.44 -32.12
CA PRO A 498 9.86 16.56 -33.18
C PRO A 498 10.69 16.83 -34.44
N ALA A 499 11.31 15.79 -34.99
CA ALA A 499 11.94 15.88 -36.30
C ALA A 499 10.84 16.18 -37.33
N SER A 500 10.91 17.35 -37.95
CA SER A 500 10.12 17.68 -39.13
C SER A 500 10.60 16.82 -40.31
N TYR A 501 9.78 15.88 -40.76
CA TYR A 501 9.94 15.26 -42.06
C TYR A 501 8.73 15.61 -42.94
N THR A 502 8.95 16.53 -43.86
CA THR A 502 8.11 16.74 -45.05
C THR A 502 8.34 15.61 -46.05
N GLY A 503 7.25 15.16 -46.68
CA GLY A 503 7.07 13.88 -47.38
C GLY A 503 8.00 13.54 -48.54
N GLN A 504 8.03 12.25 -48.89
CA GLN A 504 7.57 11.77 -50.20
C GLN A 504 7.34 10.26 -50.18
N GLU A 505 6.35 9.84 -50.97
CA GLU A 505 5.90 8.46 -51.20
C GLU A 505 7.02 7.51 -51.61
N LEU A 506 6.92 6.26 -51.16
CA LEU A 506 7.05 5.09 -52.04
C LEU A 506 6.46 3.86 -51.32
N LEU A 507 5.23 3.52 -51.73
CA LEU A 507 4.62 2.21 -51.54
C LEU A 507 5.49 1.17 -52.26
N GLN A 508 6.05 0.22 -51.52
CA GLN A 508 6.35 -1.10 -52.07
C GLN A 508 6.05 -2.19 -51.05
N THR A 509 5.06 -2.97 -51.44
CA THR A 509 4.55 -4.22 -50.86
C THR A 509 5.66 -5.26 -50.75
N LEU A 510 5.92 -5.74 -49.53
CA LEU A 510 6.50 -7.07 -49.29
C LEU A 510 5.72 -7.76 -48.16
N SER A 511 5.21 -8.94 -48.49
CA SER A 511 4.37 -9.83 -47.68
C SER A 511 5.04 -10.29 -46.37
N PRO A 512 4.26 -10.64 -45.34
CA PRO A 512 4.80 -11.04 -44.03
C PRO A 512 5.38 -12.46 -44.06
N VAL A 513 6.66 -12.58 -43.68
CA VAL A 513 7.26 -13.86 -43.29
C VAL A 513 6.90 -14.13 -41.83
N GLY A 514 6.28 -15.28 -41.59
CA GLY A 514 5.67 -15.67 -40.33
C GLY A 514 6.62 -15.60 -39.13
N SER A 515 6.15 -14.93 -38.08
CA SER A 515 6.70 -15.01 -36.73
C SER A 515 5.58 -15.49 -35.80
N LYS A 516 5.85 -16.57 -35.08
CA LYS A 516 4.95 -17.18 -34.11
C LYS A 516 4.58 -16.17 -33.02
N PRO A 517 3.31 -16.11 -32.57
CA PRO A 517 2.94 -15.34 -31.40
C PRO A 517 3.55 -15.96 -30.14
N ALA A 518 3.90 -15.09 -29.19
CA ALA A 518 4.19 -15.46 -27.81
C ALA A 518 2.93 -16.10 -27.17
N PRO A 519 3.07 -16.97 -26.16
CA PRO A 519 1.95 -17.73 -25.63
C PRO A 519 0.89 -16.79 -25.07
N GLN A 520 -0.30 -16.84 -25.66
CA GLN A 520 -1.51 -16.33 -25.08
C GLN A 520 -1.77 -17.11 -23.79
N PHE A 521 -1.93 -16.42 -22.67
CA PHE A 521 -2.60 -17.00 -21.51
C PHE A 521 -4.04 -17.25 -21.93
N GLU A 522 -4.35 -18.50 -22.28
CA GLU A 522 -5.71 -18.92 -22.57
C GLU A 522 -6.56 -18.80 -21.30
N GLU A 523 -7.64 -18.04 -21.47
CA GLU A 523 -8.74 -17.87 -20.56
C GLU A 523 -9.62 -19.13 -20.63
N ASP A 524 -9.26 -20.16 -19.86
CA ASP A 524 -10.09 -21.37 -19.72
C ASP A 524 -11.30 -21.10 -18.81
N THR A 525 -12.27 -20.39 -19.38
CA THR A 525 -13.62 -20.27 -18.83
C THR A 525 -14.56 -21.14 -19.66
N LYS A 526 -14.71 -22.42 -19.29
CA LYS A 526 -16.02 -23.11 -19.36
C LYS A 526 -16.01 -24.53 -18.75
N THR A 527 -17.00 -24.69 -17.88
CA THR A 527 -17.69 -25.94 -17.51
C THR A 527 -17.18 -26.74 -16.31
N TYR A 528 -17.32 -26.17 -15.11
CA TYR A 528 -17.75 -26.94 -13.94
C TYR A 528 -18.86 -26.19 -13.22
N LEU A 529 -20.08 -26.34 -13.76
CA LEU A 529 -21.30 -26.04 -13.03
C LEU A 529 -21.45 -27.09 -11.93
N SER A 530 -21.90 -26.66 -10.75
CA SER A 530 -22.36 -27.48 -9.62
C SER A 530 -21.27 -28.20 -8.81
N ASN A 531 -20.87 -27.58 -7.69
CA ASN A 531 -20.87 -28.26 -6.38
C ASN A 531 -20.91 -27.24 -5.21
N CYS A 532 -21.93 -26.39 -5.20
CA CYS A 532 -22.48 -25.89 -3.94
C CYS A 532 -23.68 -26.78 -3.58
N LYS A 533 -23.37 -28.00 -3.13
CA LYS A 533 -24.31 -28.83 -2.37
C LYS A 533 -23.63 -29.18 -1.06
N SER A 534 -24.38 -28.95 0.01
CA SER A 534 -24.13 -29.43 1.37
C SER A 534 -23.24 -30.67 1.40
N GLN A 535 -21.97 -30.53 1.79
CA GLN A 535 -21.15 -31.67 2.17
C GLN A 535 -21.59 -32.13 3.56
N THR A 536 -22.66 -32.91 3.59
CA THR A 536 -22.76 -34.00 4.55
C THR A 536 -21.87 -35.13 4.07
N ALA A 537 -21.00 -35.61 4.98
CA ALA A 537 -20.16 -36.81 4.91
C ALA A 537 -18.81 -36.73 4.14
N GLY A 538 -17.74 -36.62 4.94
CA GLY A 538 -16.35 -36.83 4.54
C GLY A 538 -15.39 -36.33 5.62
N ARG A 539 -15.21 -37.11 6.70
CA ARG A 539 -14.39 -36.76 7.87
C ARG A 539 -12.89 -36.80 7.53
N GLY A 540 -12.41 -35.81 6.77
CA GLY A 540 -10.99 -35.53 6.58
C GLY A 540 -10.49 -34.58 7.67
N ARG A 541 -9.41 -34.93 8.36
CA ARG A 541 -8.78 -34.07 9.38
C ARG A 541 -8.15 -32.88 8.65
N VAL A 542 -8.78 -31.71 8.74
CA VAL A 542 -8.26 -30.44 8.19
C VAL A 542 -6.90 -30.14 8.84
N THR A 543 -5.87 -29.86 8.05
CA THR A 543 -4.50 -29.57 8.54
C THR A 543 -4.40 -28.13 9.06
N SER A 544 -3.43 -27.84 9.93
CA SER A 544 -3.19 -26.47 10.42
C SER A 544 -2.90 -25.48 9.29
N GLU A 545 -2.24 -25.91 8.21
CA GLU A 545 -1.99 -25.07 7.02
C GLU A 545 -3.31 -24.64 6.38
N THR A 546 -4.21 -25.58 6.10
CA THR A 546 -5.53 -25.27 5.50
C THR A 546 -6.42 -24.40 6.38
N LEU A 547 -6.19 -24.35 7.70
CA LEU A 547 -6.91 -23.45 8.60
C LEU A 547 -6.49 -21.99 8.37
N TYR A 548 -5.19 -21.69 8.37
CA TYR A 548 -4.71 -20.33 8.21
C TYR A 548 -4.99 -19.79 6.80
N ASP A 549 -4.92 -20.65 5.78
CA ASP A 549 -5.26 -20.28 4.40
C ASP A 549 -6.73 -19.84 4.27
N ASN A 550 -7.65 -20.63 4.84
CA ASN A 550 -9.07 -20.30 4.85
C ASN A 550 -9.38 -19.08 5.73
N ALA A 551 -8.67 -18.90 6.85
CA ALA A 551 -8.80 -17.71 7.69
C ALA A 551 -8.36 -16.45 6.94
N ALA A 552 -7.23 -16.50 6.24
CA ALA A 552 -6.70 -15.40 5.43
C ALA A 552 -7.68 -15.01 4.32
N SER A 553 -8.21 -16.01 3.60
CA SER A 553 -9.26 -15.86 2.60
C SER A 553 -10.48 -15.15 3.17
N TYR A 554 -11.03 -15.68 4.27
CA TYR A 554 -12.21 -15.12 4.91
C TYR A 554 -12.01 -13.67 5.36
N ILE A 555 -10.87 -13.35 5.99
CA ILE A 555 -10.58 -11.97 6.41
C ILE A 555 -10.51 -11.03 5.20
N SER A 556 -9.74 -11.41 4.17
CA SER A 556 -9.57 -10.57 2.99
C SER A 556 -10.91 -10.25 2.30
N GLU A 557 -11.80 -11.23 2.20
CA GLU A 557 -13.15 -11.04 1.65
C GLU A 557 -14.03 -10.15 2.51
N GLN A 558 -13.97 -10.28 3.84
CA GLN A 558 -14.72 -9.42 4.74
C GLN A 558 -14.24 -7.98 4.66
N LEU A 559 -12.93 -7.74 4.62
CA LEU A 559 -12.39 -6.39 4.48
C LEU A 559 -12.83 -5.72 3.17
N VAL A 560 -12.83 -6.44 2.03
CA VAL A 560 -13.33 -5.92 0.75
C VAL A 560 -14.83 -5.61 0.83
N LYS A 561 -15.65 -6.55 1.33
CA LYS A 561 -17.09 -6.36 1.52
C LYS A 561 -17.39 -5.14 2.39
N THR A 562 -16.66 -4.99 3.49
CA THR A 562 -16.79 -3.86 4.39
C THR A 562 -16.39 -2.54 3.71
N ALA A 563 -15.33 -2.51 2.92
CA ALA A 563 -14.91 -1.30 2.19
C ALA A 563 -15.99 -0.83 1.20
N LEU A 564 -16.54 -1.77 0.41
CA LEU A 564 -17.61 -1.49 -0.54
C LEU A 564 -18.88 -1.00 0.17
N ALA A 565 -19.27 -1.68 1.25
CA ALA A 565 -20.40 -1.27 2.09
C ALA A 565 -20.13 0.06 2.81
N ALA A 566 -18.88 0.40 3.11
CA ALA A 566 -18.50 1.69 3.68
C ALA A 566 -18.46 2.82 2.64
N GLY A 567 -18.82 2.56 1.39
CA GLY A 567 -18.95 3.59 0.35
C GLY A 567 -17.67 3.89 -0.41
N SER A 568 -16.77 2.91 -0.53
CA SER A 568 -15.60 2.96 -1.39
C SER A 568 -15.99 3.26 -2.84
N ARG A 569 -15.14 4.00 -3.55
CA ARG A 569 -15.32 4.46 -4.94
C ARG A 569 -14.19 4.02 -5.86
N ASP A 570 -13.07 3.57 -5.30
CA ASP A 570 -11.95 3.05 -6.07
C ASP A 570 -12.02 1.52 -6.21
N ASN A 571 -11.13 0.95 -7.03
CA ASN A 571 -10.86 -0.48 -6.99
C ASN A 571 -10.35 -0.85 -5.58
N VAL A 572 -10.79 -2.00 -5.07
CA VAL A 572 -10.40 -2.47 -3.74
C VAL A 572 -9.55 -3.72 -3.92
N THR A 573 -8.26 -3.63 -3.55
CA THR A 573 -7.35 -4.76 -3.48
C THR A 573 -6.79 -4.87 -2.08
N ILE A 574 -6.82 -6.06 -1.52
CA ILE A 574 -6.29 -6.36 -0.18
C ILE A 574 -5.44 -7.61 -0.27
N LEU A 575 -4.18 -7.50 0.14
CA LEU A 575 -3.26 -8.61 0.36
C LEU A 575 -3.02 -8.71 1.86
N ILE A 576 -3.45 -9.84 2.44
CA ILE A 576 -3.24 -10.14 3.86
C ILE A 576 -2.23 -11.27 4.01
N VAL A 577 -1.28 -11.08 4.92
CA VAL A 577 -0.26 -12.05 5.30
C VAL A 577 -0.43 -12.36 6.78
N LEU A 578 -0.61 -13.64 7.09
CA LEU A 578 -0.62 -14.14 8.47
C LEU A 578 0.82 -14.53 8.80
N LEU A 579 1.39 -13.87 9.80
CA LEU A 579 2.75 -14.08 10.27
C LEU A 579 2.77 -15.07 11.44
N ASN A 580 3.96 -15.42 11.92
CA ASN A 580 4.11 -16.43 12.97
C ASN A 580 3.42 -16.10 14.29
N GLY A 581 3.15 -14.83 14.59
CA GLY A 581 2.44 -14.41 15.80
C GLY A 581 0.93 -14.65 15.81
N CYS A 582 0.35 -15.19 14.73
CA CYS A 582 -1.07 -15.60 14.68
C CYS A 582 -1.39 -16.85 15.50
#